data_AF-A0A7S1UDQ1-F1
#
_entry.id   AF-A0A7S1UDQ1-F1
#
_cell.length_a   1.000
_cell.length_b   1.000
_cell.length_c   1.000
_cell.angle_alpha   90.00
_cell.angle_beta   90.00
_cell.angle_gamma   90.00
#
_symmetry.space_group_name_H-M   'P 1'
#
loop_
_entity.id
_entity.type
_entity.pdbx_description
1 polymer ?
#
loop_
_entity_poly.entity_id
_entity_poly.type
_entity_poly.pdbx_seq_one_letter_code
_entity_poly.pdbx_strand_id
1 'polypeptide(L)'
;DRHNGNILLDSEGHLIHIDFGFMIGNSPGGNIGFEAAPFKLTAEYVELLGGPDSVHFKAFRNLFVKAFMALRRRSHRITLLAEMVSVGAPNLPCFAGAPERVLSELAGRFRPDLPDRAVHDYVHWLFNNAVDNWTTNWYDKYQRCCSGIF
;
A
#
# COMPACT_ATOMS: atom_id res chain seq x y z
N ASP A 1 10.62 2.78 -0.30
CA ASP A 1 11.80 1.99 0.08
C ASP A 1 11.40 0.74 0.85
N ARG A 2 10.75 -0.21 0.16
CA ARG A 2 10.28 -1.46 0.79
C ARG A 2 10.94 -2.62 0.07
N HIS A 3 11.99 -3.16 0.70
CA HIS A 3 12.76 -4.32 0.23
C HIS A 3 12.79 -5.40 1.33
N ASN A 4 13.18 -6.62 0.97
CA ASN A 4 13.12 -7.78 1.89
C ASN A 4 13.89 -7.55 3.21
N GLY A 5 15.01 -6.81 3.18
CA GLY A 5 15.74 -6.41 4.39
C GLY A 5 14.98 -5.49 5.36
N ASN A 6 13.89 -4.86 4.94
CA ASN A 6 13.08 -3.94 5.76
C ASN A 6 11.81 -4.59 6.32
N ILE A 7 11.71 -5.92 6.20
CA ILE A 7 10.56 -6.72 6.58
C ILE A 7 11.04 -7.80 7.55
N LEU A 8 10.49 -7.82 8.76
CA LEU A 8 10.73 -8.89 9.74
C LEU A 8 9.51 -9.79 9.87
N LEU A 9 9.78 -11.07 10.09
CA LEU A 9 8.80 -12.11 10.37
C LEU A 9 9.16 -12.77 11.71
N ASP A 10 8.19 -12.88 12.62
CA ASP A 10 8.37 -13.62 13.86
C ASP A 10 7.98 -15.11 13.73
N SER A 11 8.18 -15.88 14.80
CA SER A 11 7.83 -17.31 14.82
C SER A 11 6.33 -17.60 14.82
N GLU A 12 5.49 -16.60 15.10
CA GLU A 12 4.03 -16.71 15.08
C GLU A 12 3.45 -16.32 13.71
N GLY A 13 4.28 -15.80 12.81
CA GLY A 13 3.89 -15.39 11.46
C GLY A 13 3.48 -13.93 11.34
N HIS A 14 3.76 -13.08 12.35
CA HIS A 14 3.53 -11.65 12.24
C HIS A 14 4.60 -10.97 11.41
N LEU A 15 4.14 -10.04 10.58
CA LEU A 15 5.02 -9.29 9.69
C LEU A 15 5.04 -7.82 10.04
N ILE A 16 6.24 -7.27 10.19
CA ILE A 16 6.44 -5.85 10.51
C ILE A 16 7.44 -5.20 9.56
N HIS A 17 7.18 -3.95 9.23
CA HIS A 17 8.13 -3.08 8.55
C HIS A 17 8.95 -2.33 9.61
N ILE A 18 10.28 -2.33 9.47
CA ILE A 18 11.17 -1.78 10.52
C ILE A 18 11.88 -0.48 10.14
N ASP A 19 11.96 -0.17 8.85
CA ASP A 19 12.64 1.04 8.38
C ASP A 19 11.61 2.09 7.94
N PHE A 20 11.68 3.29 8.49
CA PHE A 20 10.81 4.41 8.11
C PHE A 20 11.60 5.66 7.70
N GLY A 21 12.86 5.49 7.26
CA GLY A 21 13.69 6.59 6.76
C GLY A 21 13.04 7.38 5.62
N PHE A 22 12.14 6.73 4.87
CA PHE A 22 11.24 7.35 3.90
C PHE A 22 9.78 7.14 4.30
N MET A 23 9.10 8.24 4.63
CA MET A 23 7.70 8.21 5.07
C MET A 23 6.91 9.43 4.58
N ILE A 24 5.58 9.26 4.49
CA ILE A 24 4.58 10.25 4.09
C ILE A 24 4.84 10.83 2.68
N GLY A 25 5.66 11.87 2.59
CA GLY A 25 5.97 12.60 1.35
C GLY A 25 7.37 12.36 0.79
N ASN A 26 8.25 11.68 1.55
CA ASN A 26 9.62 11.43 1.10
C ASN A 26 9.77 10.07 0.43
N SER A 27 10.46 10.06 -0.70
CA SER A 27 10.83 8.88 -1.46
C SER A 27 12.31 8.96 -1.86
N PRO A 28 13.06 7.85 -1.87
CA PRO A 28 14.40 7.85 -2.45
C PRO A 28 14.32 8.33 -3.91
N GLY A 29 15.15 9.30 -4.28
CA GLY A 29 15.18 9.85 -5.65
C GLY A 29 14.13 10.94 -5.96
N GLY A 30 13.46 11.53 -4.97
CA GLY A 30 12.69 12.77 -5.18
C GLY A 30 11.38 12.61 -5.97
N ASN A 31 10.57 11.61 -5.64
CA ASN A 31 9.30 11.31 -6.33
C ASN A 31 9.43 11.00 -7.84
N ILE A 32 10.64 10.74 -8.34
CA ILE A 32 10.83 10.10 -9.65
C ILE A 32 10.22 8.70 -9.51
N GLY A 33 9.05 8.48 -10.11
CA GLY A 33 8.14 7.34 -9.93
C GLY A 33 8.71 5.94 -10.21
N PHE A 34 9.74 5.55 -9.47
CA PHE A 34 10.43 4.27 -9.55
C PHE A 34 9.59 3.09 -9.04
N GLU A 35 8.51 3.35 -8.31
CA GLU A 35 7.59 2.33 -7.83
C GLU A 35 6.18 2.68 -8.35
N ALA A 36 5.85 2.16 -9.54
CA ALA A 36 4.56 2.40 -10.19
C ALA A 36 3.40 1.66 -9.48
N ALA A 37 3.72 0.77 -8.54
CA ALA A 37 2.74 0.01 -7.76
C ALA A 37 2.21 0.88 -6.61
N PRO A 38 0.90 0.87 -6.33
CA PRO A 38 0.32 1.66 -5.25
C PRO A 38 0.80 1.23 -3.86
N PHE A 39 1.23 -0.02 -3.70
CA PHE A 39 1.93 -0.52 -2.52
C PHE A 39 2.73 -1.78 -2.87
N LYS A 40 3.63 -2.20 -1.97
CA LYS A 40 4.47 -3.38 -2.16
C LYS A 40 3.68 -4.66 -1.84
N LEU A 41 3.45 -5.49 -2.85
CA LEU A 41 2.92 -6.85 -2.70
C LEU A 41 3.69 -7.76 -3.67
N THR A 42 4.70 -8.45 -3.15
CA THR A 42 5.60 -9.25 -3.99
C THR A 42 4.99 -10.59 -4.37
N ALA A 43 5.55 -11.26 -5.38
CA ALA A 43 5.07 -12.57 -5.82
C ALA A 43 5.19 -13.62 -4.71
N GLU A 44 6.24 -13.54 -3.90
CA GLU A 44 6.48 -14.43 -2.76
C GLU A 44 5.36 -14.33 -1.71
N TYR A 45 4.79 -13.13 -1.50
CA TYR A 45 3.62 -12.98 -0.63
C TYR A 45 2.38 -13.68 -1.18
N VAL A 46 2.16 -13.54 -2.49
CA VAL A 46 1.01 -14.17 -3.15
C VAL A 46 1.15 -15.69 -3.10
N GLU A 47 2.35 -16.21 -3.34
CA GLU A 47 2.67 -17.64 -3.26
C GLU A 47 2.52 -18.17 -1.82
N LEU A 48 3.02 -17.45 -0.82
CA LEU A 48 2.84 -17.81 0.60
C LEU A 48 1.37 -17.91 0.99
N LEU A 49 0.53 -17.04 0.43
CA LEU A 49 -0.92 -17.08 0.61
C LEU A 49 -1.59 -18.19 -0.21
N GLY A 50 -0.87 -18.99 -0.99
CA GLY A 50 -1.41 -20.09 -1.79
C GLY A 50 -1.95 -19.67 -3.16
N GLY A 51 -1.55 -18.50 -3.67
CA GLY A 51 -1.94 -18.00 -4.98
C GLY A 51 -3.26 -17.21 -5.01
N PRO A 52 -3.58 -16.55 -6.14
CA PRO A 52 -4.73 -15.64 -6.25
C PRO A 52 -6.10 -16.28 -5.99
N ASP A 53 -6.25 -17.57 -6.28
CA ASP A 53 -7.51 -18.30 -6.13
C ASP A 53 -7.72 -18.88 -4.73
N SER A 54 -6.71 -18.82 -3.88
CA SER A 54 -6.74 -19.42 -2.55
C SER A 54 -7.73 -18.71 -1.61
N VAL A 55 -8.22 -19.46 -0.63
CA VAL A 55 -9.09 -18.91 0.42
C VAL A 55 -8.34 -17.86 1.26
N HIS A 56 -7.04 -18.07 1.53
CA HIS A 56 -6.22 -17.16 2.33
C HIS A 56 -5.96 -15.84 1.60
N PHE A 57 -5.71 -15.88 0.30
CA PHE A 57 -5.52 -14.68 -0.52
C PHE A 57 -6.82 -13.86 -0.61
N LYS A 58 -7.96 -14.52 -0.83
CA LYS A 58 -9.28 -13.87 -0.79
C LYS A 58 -9.56 -13.26 0.58
N ALA A 59 -9.23 -13.95 1.67
CA ALA A 59 -9.37 -13.43 3.03
C ALA A 59 -8.48 -12.20 3.27
N PHE A 60 -7.21 -12.24 2.83
CA PHE A 60 -6.28 -11.12 2.91
C PHE A 60 -6.80 -9.90 2.15
N ARG A 61 -7.30 -10.08 0.92
CA ARG A 61 -7.92 -9.01 0.12
C ARG A 61 -9.12 -8.38 0.83
N ASN A 62 -9.99 -9.20 1.43
CA ASN A 62 -11.14 -8.71 2.20
C ASN A 62 -10.71 -7.93 3.46
N LEU A 63 -9.66 -8.40 4.15
CA LEU A 63 -9.09 -7.69 5.29
C LEU A 63 -8.48 -6.36 4.87
N PHE A 64 -7.81 -6.28 3.72
CA PHE A 64 -7.26 -5.05 3.18
C PHE A 64 -8.34 -3.99 2.95
N VAL A 65 -9.48 -4.38 2.36
CA VAL A 65 -10.65 -3.49 2.19
C VAL A 65 -11.18 -3.02 3.54
N LYS A 66 -11.40 -3.93 4.49
CA LYS A 66 -11.88 -3.58 5.84
C LYS A 66 -10.94 -2.61 6.55
N ALA A 67 -9.63 -2.84 6.46
CA ALA A 67 -8.60 -1.99 7.03
C ALA A 67 -8.62 -0.59 6.41
N PHE A 68 -8.69 -0.51 5.08
CA PHE A 68 -8.78 0.78 4.37
C PHE A 68 -10.02 1.57 4.82
N MET A 69 -11.19 0.93 4.89
CA MET A 69 -12.43 1.57 5.34
C MET A 69 -12.36 2.00 6.83
N ALA A 70 -11.69 1.22 7.68
CA ALA A 70 -11.47 1.59 9.08
C ALA A 70 -10.56 2.83 9.20
N LEU A 71 -9.48 2.89 8.41
CA LEU A 71 -8.58 4.03 8.34
C LEU A 71 -9.29 5.27 7.78
N ARG A 72 -10.06 5.11 6.69
CA ARG A 72 -10.86 6.18 6.07
C ARG A 72 -11.80 6.84 7.07
N ARG A 73 -12.50 6.06 7.90
CA ARG A 73 -13.39 6.60 8.96
C ARG A 73 -12.64 7.43 10.01
N ARG A 74 -11.33 7.25 10.14
CA ARG A 74 -10.45 7.98 11.06
C ARG A 74 -9.48 8.92 10.34
N SER A 75 -9.67 9.17 9.05
CA SER A 75 -8.74 9.93 8.21
C SER A 75 -8.45 11.31 8.78
N HIS A 76 -9.48 12.03 9.22
CA HIS A 76 -9.32 13.35 9.83
C HIS A 76 -8.39 13.33 11.06
N ARG A 77 -8.52 12.32 11.94
CA ARG A 77 -7.64 12.19 13.11
C ARG A 77 -6.20 11.88 12.71
N ILE A 78 -6.01 11.06 11.69
CA ILE A 78 -4.68 10.72 11.17
C ILE A 78 -4.02 11.96 10.56
N THR A 79 -4.75 12.71 9.73
CA THR A 79 -4.26 13.95 9.12
C THR A 79 -3.94 15.01 10.17
N LEU A 80 -4.78 15.18 11.19
CA LEU A 80 -4.54 16.11 12.28
C LEU A 80 -3.27 15.75 13.08
N LEU A 81 -3.02 14.46 13.32
CA LEU A 81 -1.77 14.02 13.96
C LEU A 81 -0.55 14.35 13.10
N ALA A 82 -0.64 14.12 11.78
CA ALA A 82 0.43 14.48 10.86
C ALA A 82 0.67 16.00 10.84
N GLU A 83 -0.39 16.81 10.90
CA GLU A 83 -0.30 18.26 10.98
C GLU A 83 0.40 18.71 12.27
N MET A 84 -0.02 18.19 13.43
CA MET A 84 0.62 18.49 14.71
C MET A 84 2.10 18.10 14.73
N VAL A 85 2.46 16.97 14.13
CA VAL A 85 3.86 16.56 13.98
C VAL A 85 4.62 17.50 13.05
N SER A 86 4.01 17.95 11.94
CA SER A 86 4.66 18.87 11.01
C SER A 86 5.03 20.22 11.66
N VAL A 87 4.19 20.69 12.58
CA VAL A 87 4.42 21.93 13.35
C VAL A 87 5.38 21.69 14.52
N GLY A 88 5.22 20.57 15.24
CA GLY A 88 6.02 20.25 16.43
C GLY A 88 7.43 19.74 16.13
N ALA A 89 7.67 19.22 14.93
CA ALA A 89 8.95 18.68 14.50
C ALA A 89 9.29 19.12 13.06
N PRO A 90 9.56 20.43 12.84
CA PRO A 90 9.75 21.00 11.51
C PRO A 90 10.99 20.49 10.76
N ASN A 91 11.94 19.89 11.49
CA ASN A 91 13.17 19.32 10.93
C ASN A 91 12.96 17.89 10.39
N LEU A 92 11.75 17.32 10.50
CA LEU A 92 11.47 16.01 9.93
C LEU A 92 11.55 16.08 8.40
N PRO A 93 12.39 15.24 7.76
CA PRO A 93 12.56 15.29 6.31
C PRO A 93 11.25 15.14 5.54
N CYS A 94 10.29 14.37 6.05
CA CYS A 94 9.02 14.07 5.37
C CYS A 94 8.09 15.27 5.16
N PHE A 95 8.33 16.38 5.86
CA PHE A 95 7.59 17.64 5.70
C PHE A 95 8.47 18.77 5.14
N ALA A 96 9.75 18.50 4.86
CA ALA A 96 10.70 19.52 4.46
C ALA A 96 10.27 20.21 3.14
N GLY A 97 10.20 21.55 3.17
CA GLY A 97 9.96 22.39 2.00
C GLY A 97 8.49 22.56 1.56
N ALA A 98 7.58 21.63 1.90
CA ALA A 98 6.17 21.74 1.47
C ALA A 98 5.18 20.97 2.39
N PRO A 99 5.06 21.32 3.69
CA PRO A 99 4.22 20.59 4.65
C PRO A 99 2.75 20.57 4.23
N GLU A 100 2.19 21.70 3.77
CA GLU A 100 0.79 21.79 3.33
C GLU A 100 0.47 20.84 2.17
N ARG A 101 1.36 20.75 1.18
CA ARG A 101 1.22 19.82 0.05
C ARG A 101 1.21 18.37 0.54
N VAL A 102 2.16 18.02 1.41
CA VAL A 102 2.28 16.66 1.96
C VAL A 102 1.04 16.27 2.76
N LEU A 103 0.51 17.17 3.58
CA LEU A 103 -0.72 16.95 4.35
C LEU A 103 -1.94 16.80 3.45
N SER A 104 -2.05 17.63 2.41
CA SER A 104 -3.10 17.54 1.40
C SER A 104 -3.04 16.21 0.64
N GLU A 105 -1.85 15.77 0.24
CA GLU A 105 -1.64 14.47 -0.40
C GLU A 105 -2.01 13.30 0.52
N LEU A 106 -1.60 13.36 1.80
CA LEU A 106 -1.97 12.36 2.80
C LEU A 106 -3.48 12.27 2.98
N ALA A 107 -4.16 13.42 3.10
CA ALA A 107 -5.62 13.46 3.18
C ALA A 107 -6.27 12.89 1.92
N GLY A 108 -5.73 13.22 0.73
CA GLY A 108 -6.18 12.73 -0.56
C GLY A 108 -6.06 11.22 -0.73
N ARG A 109 -5.06 10.57 -0.11
CA ARG A 109 -4.91 9.10 -0.15
C ARG A 109 -6.09 8.36 0.48
N PHE A 110 -6.82 8.98 1.41
CA PHE A 110 -8.03 8.39 1.97
C PHE A 110 -9.25 8.51 1.05
N ARG A 111 -9.16 9.24 -0.08
CA ARG A 111 -10.20 9.47 -1.09
C ARG A 111 -11.50 10.10 -0.58
N PRO A 112 -11.46 11.17 0.22
CA PRO A 112 -12.68 11.76 0.81
C PRO A 112 -13.73 12.17 -0.25
N ASP A 113 -13.31 12.37 -1.50
CA ASP A 113 -14.12 12.65 -2.67
C ASP A 113 -15.09 11.53 -3.08
N LEU A 114 -14.80 10.28 -2.74
CA LEU A 114 -15.59 9.12 -3.16
C LEU A 114 -16.65 8.70 -2.13
N PRO A 115 -17.85 8.26 -2.54
CA PRO A 115 -18.77 7.56 -1.63
C PRO A 115 -18.26 6.16 -1.28
N ASP A 116 -18.65 5.63 -0.12
CA ASP A 116 -18.17 4.34 0.40
C ASP A 116 -18.24 3.18 -0.60
N ARG A 117 -19.30 3.11 -1.41
CA ARG A 117 -19.43 2.10 -2.48
C ARG A 117 -18.30 2.16 -3.50
N ALA A 118 -17.92 3.36 -3.93
CA ALA A 118 -16.89 3.56 -4.95
C ALA A 118 -15.48 3.38 -4.37
N VAL A 119 -15.32 3.57 -3.06
CA VAL A 119 -14.06 3.29 -2.36
C VAL A 119 -13.76 1.79 -2.38
N HIS A 120 -14.78 0.94 -2.26
CA HIS A 120 -14.60 -0.50 -2.34
C HIS A 120 -13.95 -0.91 -3.67
N ASP A 121 -14.47 -0.40 -4.79
CA ASP A 121 -13.92 -0.65 -6.12
C ASP A 121 -12.52 -0.06 -6.29
N TYR A 122 -12.29 1.16 -5.75
CA TYR A 122 -10.97 1.79 -5.75
C TYR A 122 -9.92 0.95 -4.99
N VAL A 123 -10.26 0.40 -3.82
CA VAL A 123 -9.33 -0.42 -3.03
C VAL A 123 -9.03 -1.73 -3.74
N HIS A 124 -10.03 -2.34 -4.40
CA HIS A 124 -9.79 -3.51 -5.24
C HIS A 124 -8.89 -3.19 -6.44
N TRP A 125 -9.06 -2.03 -7.06
CA TRP A 125 -8.17 -1.55 -8.11
C TRP A 125 -6.75 -1.35 -7.59
N LEU A 126 -6.54 -0.70 -6.44
CA LEU A 126 -5.22 -0.56 -5.83
C LEU A 126 -4.56 -1.91 -5.60
N PHE A 127 -5.31 -2.86 -5.06
CA PHE A 127 -4.82 -4.20 -4.76
C PHE A 127 -4.38 -4.93 -6.03
N ASN A 128 -5.19 -4.89 -7.08
CA ASN A 128 -4.84 -5.54 -8.35
C ASN A 128 -3.60 -4.91 -8.98
N ASN A 129 -3.51 -3.58 -9.02
CA ASN A 129 -2.33 -2.90 -9.55
C ASN A 129 -1.07 -3.20 -8.75
N ALA A 130 -1.18 -3.43 -7.44
CA ALA A 130 -0.04 -3.83 -6.62
C ALA A 130 0.44 -5.25 -6.95
N VAL A 131 -0.48 -6.17 -7.23
CA VAL A 131 -0.18 -7.53 -7.71
C VAL A 131 0.46 -7.46 -9.10
N ASP A 132 -0.26 -6.88 -10.07
CA ASP A 132 0.07 -6.93 -11.49
C ASP A 132 1.43 -6.30 -11.85
N ASN A 133 1.83 -5.23 -11.14
CA ASN A 133 3.06 -4.49 -11.41
C ASN A 133 4.33 -5.26 -10.97
N TRP A 134 4.18 -6.32 -10.16
CA TRP A 134 5.29 -7.20 -9.80
C TRP A 134 5.12 -8.61 -10.37
N THR A 135 3.87 -9.06 -10.55
CA THR A 135 3.55 -10.42 -10.99
C THR A 135 3.33 -10.55 -12.49
N THR A 136 3.58 -9.55 -13.35
CA THR A 136 3.33 -9.69 -14.80
C THR A 136 3.99 -10.96 -15.38
N ASN A 137 5.20 -11.32 -14.90
CA ASN A 137 5.87 -12.57 -15.27
C ASN A 137 5.19 -13.86 -14.77
N TRP A 138 4.44 -13.80 -13.68
CA TRP A 138 3.73 -14.94 -13.08
C TRP A 138 2.28 -15.06 -13.58
N TYR A 139 1.58 -13.93 -13.73
CA TYR A 139 0.20 -13.88 -14.23
C TYR A 139 0.11 -14.39 -15.68
N ASP A 140 1.09 -14.05 -16.52
CA ASP A 140 1.22 -14.59 -17.88
C ASP A 140 1.45 -16.12 -17.89
N LYS A 141 2.21 -16.66 -16.93
CA LYS A 141 2.41 -18.10 -16.78
C LYS A 141 1.15 -18.81 -16.27
N TYR A 142 0.43 -18.19 -15.34
CA TYR A 142 -0.79 -18.74 -14.75
C TYR A 142 -1.95 -18.72 -15.76
N GLN A 143 -2.14 -17.64 -16.53
CA GLN A 143 -3.10 -17.61 -17.65
C GLN A 143 -2.79 -18.68 -18.69
N ARG A 144 -1.52 -18.88 -19.06
CA ARG A 144 -1.11 -19.96 -19.98
C ARG A 144 -1.41 -21.36 -19.43
N CYS A 145 -1.26 -21.56 -18.12
CA CYS A 145 -1.50 -22.86 -17.50
C CYS A 145 -2.99 -23.15 -17.25
N CYS A 146 -3.77 -22.13 -16.85
CA CYS A 146 -5.15 -22.30 -16.40
C CYS A 146 -6.21 -21.93 -17.46
N SER A 147 -5.88 -21.10 -18.46
CA SER A 147 -6.85 -20.71 -19.51
C SER A 147 -6.79 -21.54 -20.79
N GLY A 148 -5.81 -22.44 -20.98
CA GLY A 148 -5.84 -23.42 -22.07
C GLY A 148 -5.99 -22.84 -23.48
N ILE A 149 -5.51 -21.61 -23.73
CA ILE A 149 -5.51 -21.00 -25.06
C ILE A 149 -4.10 -21.14 -25.63
N PHE A 150 -4.00 -21.92 -26.72
CA PHE A 150 -2.85 -21.93 -27.63
C PHE A 150 -2.78 -20.63 -28.42
#